data_AF-A0A933U857-F1
#
_entry.id   AF-A0A933U857-F1
#
_cell.length_a   1.000
_cell.length_b   1.000
_cell.length_c   1.000
_cell.angle_alpha   90.00
_cell.angle_beta   90.00
_cell.angle_gamma   90.00
#
_symmetry.space_group_name_H-M   'P 1'
#
loop_
_entity.id
_entity.type
_entity.pdbx_description
1 polymer ?
#
loop_
_entity_poly.entity_id
_entity_poly.type
_entity_poly.pdbx_seq_one_letter_code
_entity_poly.pdbx_strand_id
1 'polypeptide(L)'
;MIACLLASALAFQAGDDLERVLSIVDPPDALRAATGLVEPGSRSRAEVEVRYRAGDLFGARRAALAALARGTEDAVLALRATERCTTLRDPAGARTGLRSLVGTLAKAPPAVEQHAAWAGLVARREEELARLDATVEASAVASKRARWCSLLFLASAAGLALLLLRARRSPPAPV
;
A
#
# COMPACT_ATOMS: atom_id res chain seq x y z
N MET A 1 -15.47 -40.79 -5.51
CA MET A 1 -15.49 -40.81 -4.02
C MET A 1 -14.08 -40.65 -3.43
N ILE A 2 -13.08 -41.44 -3.85
CA ILE A 2 -11.68 -41.33 -3.38
C ILE A 2 -11.05 -39.95 -3.67
N ALA A 3 -11.32 -39.36 -4.83
CA ALA A 3 -10.82 -38.03 -5.19
C ALA A 3 -11.32 -36.89 -4.27
N CYS A 4 -12.58 -36.93 -3.80
CA CYS A 4 -13.09 -35.95 -2.84
C CYS A 4 -12.45 -36.07 -1.46
N LEU A 5 -12.17 -37.30 -1.01
CA LEU A 5 -11.53 -37.55 0.29
C LEU A 5 -10.07 -37.08 0.29
N LEU A 6 -9.34 -37.33 -0.81
CA LEU A 6 -7.98 -36.83 -0.99
C LEU A 6 -7.92 -35.30 -1.06
N ALA A 7 -8.84 -34.66 -1.80
CA ALA A 7 -8.91 -33.20 -1.86
C ALA A 7 -9.21 -32.56 -0.50
N SER A 8 -10.11 -33.18 0.29
CA SER A 8 -10.45 -32.70 1.63
C SER A 8 -9.29 -32.87 2.62
N ALA A 9 -8.56 -33.99 2.55
CA ALA A 9 -7.38 -34.24 3.38
C ALA A 9 -6.22 -33.27 3.06
N LEU A 10 -5.98 -32.99 1.78
CA LEU A 10 -4.97 -32.00 1.35
C LEU A 10 -5.34 -30.58 1.77
N ALA A 11 -6.62 -30.20 1.66
CA ALA A 11 -7.10 -28.91 2.13
C ALA A 11 -6.98 -28.74 3.65
N PHE A 12 -7.25 -29.80 4.42
CA PHE A 12 -7.10 -29.81 5.88
C PHE A 12 -5.63 -29.68 6.29
N GLN A 13 -4.74 -30.47 5.68
CA GLN A 13 -3.31 -30.44 5.96
C GLN A 13 -2.66 -29.10 5.57
N ALA A 14 -3.09 -28.50 4.46
CA ALA A 14 -2.68 -27.16 4.07
C ALA A 14 -3.12 -26.08 5.08
N GLY A 15 -4.27 -26.29 5.74
CA GLY A 15 -4.75 -25.44 6.84
C GLY A 15 -3.87 -25.54 8.09
N ASP A 16 -3.59 -26.76 8.54
CA ASP A 16 -2.74 -27.03 9.71
C ASP A 16 -1.31 -26.52 9.53
N ASP A 17 -0.73 -26.70 8.33
CA ASP A 17 0.62 -26.23 8.04
C ASP A 17 0.70 -24.70 8.00
N LEU A 18 -0.35 -24.03 7.51
CA LEU A 18 -0.44 -22.57 7.56
C LEU A 18 -0.54 -22.07 9.01
N GLU A 19 -1.39 -22.67 9.84
CA GLU A 19 -1.53 -22.29 11.25
C GLU A 19 -0.21 -22.50 12.00
N ARG A 20 0.48 -23.63 11.75
CA ARG A 20 1.81 -23.90 12.32
C ARG A 20 2.81 -22.81 11.95
N VAL A 21 2.93 -22.43 10.68
CA VAL A 21 3.81 -21.32 10.26
C VAL A 21 3.46 -20.01 10.96
N LEU A 22 2.16 -19.71 11.08
CA LEU A 22 1.67 -18.47 11.69
C LEU A 22 1.79 -18.42 13.22
N SER A 23 2.04 -19.55 13.87
CA SER A 23 2.31 -19.64 15.31
C SER A 23 3.77 -19.38 15.69
N ILE A 24 4.69 -19.36 14.72
CA ILE A 24 6.09 -19.03 14.94
C ILE A 24 6.20 -17.54 15.27
N VAL A 25 6.76 -17.22 16.43
CA VAL A 25 6.87 -15.86 16.95
C VAL A 25 7.90 -15.03 16.17
N ASP A 26 9.05 -15.63 15.85
CA ASP A 26 10.14 -14.94 15.18
C ASP A 26 9.90 -14.82 13.67
N PRO A 27 9.77 -13.60 13.11
CA PRO A 27 9.46 -13.40 11.69
C PRO A 27 10.45 -14.05 10.71
N PRO A 28 11.78 -14.04 10.93
CA PRO A 28 12.72 -14.68 10.02
C PRO A 28 12.49 -16.20 9.91
N ASP A 29 12.20 -16.86 11.03
CA ASP A 29 11.99 -18.30 11.06
C ASP A 29 10.60 -18.67 10.53
N ALA A 30 9.59 -17.84 10.82
CA ALA A 30 8.26 -17.96 10.21
C ALA A 30 8.32 -17.80 8.68
N LEU A 31 9.16 -16.90 8.16
CA LEU A 31 9.36 -16.75 6.71
C LEU A 31 10.05 -17.97 6.09
N ARG A 32 11.08 -18.52 6.74
CA ARG A 32 11.71 -19.77 6.27
C ARG A 32 10.70 -20.91 6.24
N ALA A 33 9.89 -21.04 7.29
CA ALA A 33 8.84 -22.06 7.35
C ALA A 33 7.77 -21.84 6.26
N ALA A 34 7.36 -20.59 6.02
CA ALA A 34 6.44 -20.23 4.93
C ALA A 34 6.98 -20.66 3.57
N THR A 35 8.27 -20.42 3.28
CA THR A 35 8.89 -20.84 2.01
C THR A 35 8.98 -22.36 1.84
N GLY A 36 8.94 -23.12 2.94
CA GLY A 36 8.94 -24.58 2.95
C GLY A 36 7.58 -25.22 2.64
N LEU A 37 6.49 -24.45 2.59
CA LEU A 37 5.16 -24.97 2.26
C LEU A 37 5.12 -25.50 0.83
N VAL A 38 4.60 -26.72 0.66
CA VAL A 38 4.55 -27.42 -0.63
C VAL A 38 3.57 -26.73 -1.59
N GLU A 39 2.37 -26.42 -1.09
CA GLU A 39 1.30 -25.80 -1.88
C GLU A 39 1.63 -24.33 -2.21
N PRO A 40 1.68 -23.93 -3.50
CA PRO A 40 2.01 -22.57 -3.90
C PRO A 40 1.09 -21.50 -3.30
N GLY A 41 -0.22 -21.77 -3.24
CA GLY A 41 -1.20 -20.85 -2.65
C GLY A 41 -0.99 -20.68 -1.14
N SER A 42 -0.77 -21.78 -0.41
CA SER A 42 -0.47 -21.75 1.03
C SER A 42 0.85 -21.05 1.31
N ARG A 43 1.87 -21.27 0.49
CA ARG A 43 3.17 -20.56 0.54
C ARG A 43 3.00 -19.06 0.36
N SER A 44 2.34 -18.63 -0.71
CA SER A 44 2.05 -17.21 -0.98
C SER A 44 1.29 -16.56 0.18
N ARG A 45 0.25 -17.23 0.69
CA ARG A 45 -0.57 -16.74 1.80
C ARG A 45 0.22 -16.62 3.10
N ALA A 46 1.02 -17.62 3.45
CA ALA A 46 1.86 -17.63 4.63
C ALA A 46 2.91 -16.51 4.58
N GLU A 47 3.60 -16.34 3.45
CA GLU A 47 4.62 -15.29 3.30
C GLU A 47 4.02 -13.88 3.50
N VAL A 48 2.86 -13.61 2.91
CA VAL A 48 2.16 -12.32 3.05
C VAL A 48 1.75 -12.07 4.50
N GLU A 49 1.17 -13.07 5.16
CA GLU A 49 0.64 -12.91 6.51
C GLU A 49 1.76 -12.81 7.57
N VAL A 50 2.87 -13.55 7.40
CA VAL A 50 4.05 -13.42 8.26
C VAL A 50 4.65 -12.02 8.16
N ARG A 51 4.89 -11.50 6.94
CA ARG A 51 5.39 -10.13 6.75
C ARG A 51 4.44 -9.09 7.32
N TYR A 52 3.14 -9.29 7.14
CA TYR A 52 2.12 -8.41 7.70
C TYR A 52 2.18 -8.36 9.23
N ARG A 53 2.22 -9.52 9.90
CA ARG A 53 2.33 -9.60 11.37
C ARG A 53 3.64 -9.02 11.90
N ALA A 54 4.71 -9.11 11.12
CA ALA A 54 6.00 -8.49 11.42
C ALA A 54 6.02 -6.96 11.20
N GLY A 55 4.94 -6.36 10.67
CA GLY A 55 4.88 -4.93 10.35
C GLY A 55 5.55 -4.55 9.02
N ASP A 56 6.09 -5.50 8.26
CA ASP A 56 6.64 -5.29 6.91
C ASP A 56 5.51 -5.23 5.87
N LEU A 57 4.73 -4.15 5.91
CA LEU A 57 3.57 -3.94 5.03
C LEU A 57 3.99 -3.81 3.56
N PHE A 58 5.14 -3.17 3.30
CA PHE A 58 5.68 -3.06 1.95
C PHE A 58 6.06 -4.42 1.37
N GLY A 59 6.76 -5.24 2.15
CA GLY A 59 7.12 -6.59 1.74
C GLY A 59 5.91 -7.50 1.63
N ALA A 60 4.93 -7.41 2.52
CA ALA A 60 3.67 -8.15 2.42
C ALA A 60 2.95 -7.84 1.10
N ARG A 61 2.87 -6.56 0.72
CA ARG A 61 2.32 -6.14 -0.57
C ARG A 61 3.14 -6.67 -1.74
N ARG A 62 4.47 -6.57 -1.69
CA ARG A 62 5.36 -7.06 -2.76
C ARG A 62 5.19 -8.57 -2.96
N ALA A 63 5.13 -9.34 -1.88
CA ALA A 63 4.89 -10.77 -1.92
C ALA A 63 3.50 -11.09 -2.50
N ALA A 64 2.46 -10.36 -2.10
CA ALA A 64 1.11 -10.55 -2.62
C ALA A 64 0.97 -10.24 -4.12
N LEU A 65 1.65 -9.19 -4.61
CA LEU A 65 1.69 -8.87 -6.03
C LEU A 65 2.50 -9.91 -6.83
N ALA A 66 3.60 -10.42 -6.26
CA ALA A 66 4.37 -11.49 -6.88
C ALA A 66 3.58 -12.81 -6.95
N ALA A 67 2.74 -13.08 -5.96
CA ALA A 67 1.82 -14.20 -5.93
C ALA A 67 0.76 -14.08 -7.04
N LEU A 68 0.09 -12.93 -7.12
CA LEU A 68 -0.87 -12.63 -8.19
C LEU A 68 -0.27 -12.75 -9.60
N ALA A 69 0.99 -12.37 -9.78
CA ALA A 69 1.67 -12.52 -11.07
C ALA A 69 1.89 -13.99 -11.48
N ARG A 70 1.88 -14.94 -10.53
CA ARG A 70 1.99 -16.39 -10.81
C ARG A 70 0.63 -17.05 -11.08
N GLY A 71 -0.46 -16.50 -10.56
CA GLY A 71 -1.80 -17.05 -10.74
C GLY A 71 -2.89 -16.13 -10.18
N THR A 72 -4.06 -16.14 -10.82
CA THR A 72 -5.19 -15.26 -10.46
C THR A 72 -5.91 -15.69 -9.19
N GLU A 73 -5.70 -16.92 -8.71
CA GLU A 73 -6.23 -17.43 -7.43
C GLU A 73 -5.72 -16.60 -6.23
N ASP A 74 -4.55 -15.97 -6.36
CA ASP A 74 -3.93 -15.14 -5.32
C ASP A 74 -4.43 -13.67 -5.35
N ALA A 75 -5.42 -13.33 -6.19
CA ALA A 75 -5.96 -11.97 -6.29
C ALA A 75 -6.51 -11.44 -4.96
N VAL A 76 -7.13 -12.30 -4.16
CA VAL A 76 -7.66 -11.92 -2.83
C VAL A 76 -6.52 -11.51 -1.89
N LEU A 77 -5.35 -12.16 -1.98
CA LEU A 77 -4.18 -11.78 -1.17
C LEU A 77 -3.65 -10.40 -1.57
N ALA A 78 -3.57 -10.13 -2.87
CA ALA A 78 -3.13 -8.83 -3.39
C ALA A 78 -4.10 -7.69 -3.03
N LEU A 79 -5.41 -7.94 -3.10
CA LEU A 79 -6.45 -6.99 -2.70
C LEU A 79 -6.37 -6.69 -1.19
N ARG A 80 -6.33 -7.73 -0.35
CA ARG A 80 -6.23 -7.58 1.10
C ARG A 80 -4.95 -6.87 1.54
N ALA A 81 -3.82 -7.17 0.91
CA ALA A 81 -2.55 -6.49 1.18
C ALA A 81 -2.61 -5.01 0.79
N THR A 82 -3.30 -4.68 -0.30
CA THR A 82 -3.49 -3.29 -0.75
C THR A 82 -4.40 -2.51 0.22
N GLU A 83 -5.55 -3.08 0.63
CA GLU A 83 -6.47 -2.48 1.60
C GLU A 83 -5.80 -2.23 2.97
N ARG A 84 -4.96 -3.16 3.42
CA ARG A 84 -4.14 -3.00 4.64
C ARG A 84 -3.11 -1.88 4.52
N CYS A 85 -2.66 -1.53 3.32
CA CYS A 85 -1.73 -0.42 3.09
C CYS A 85 -2.45 0.93 2.96
N THR A 86 -3.67 0.97 2.42
CA THR A 86 -4.42 2.24 2.24
C THR A 86 -4.94 2.83 3.56
N THR A 87 -5.09 2.00 4.61
CA THR A 87 -5.56 2.42 5.94
C THR A 87 -4.56 3.27 6.75
N LEU A 88 -3.31 3.40 6.31
CA LEU A 88 -2.25 4.08 7.08
C LEU A 88 -2.15 5.62 6.93
N ARG A 89 -3.17 6.30 6.37
CA ARG A 89 -3.15 7.76 6.13
C ARG A 89 -1.97 8.27 5.28
N ASP A 90 -1.34 7.40 4.48
CA ASP A 90 -0.36 7.78 3.45
C ASP A 90 -1.00 7.70 2.05
N PRO A 91 -1.57 8.81 1.54
CA PRO A 91 -2.21 8.83 0.24
C PRO A 91 -1.22 8.57 -0.92
N ALA A 92 0.06 8.90 -0.75
CA ALA A 92 1.08 8.62 -1.77
C ALA A 92 1.44 7.13 -1.82
N GLY A 93 1.56 6.49 -0.66
CA GLY A 93 1.74 5.04 -0.52
C GLY A 93 0.55 4.24 -1.03
N ALA A 94 -0.67 4.69 -0.72
CA ALA A 94 -1.93 4.12 -1.22
C ALA A 94 -2.00 4.15 -2.76
N ARG A 95 -1.74 5.32 -3.36
CA ARG A 95 -1.69 5.53 -4.81
C ARG A 95 -0.67 4.61 -5.49
N THR A 96 0.55 4.54 -4.95
CA THR A 96 1.61 3.69 -5.49
C THR A 96 1.21 2.21 -5.43
N GLY A 97 0.62 1.76 -4.31
CA GLY A 97 0.14 0.39 -4.15
C GLY A 97 -0.96 0.04 -5.13
N LEU A 98 -1.95 0.91 -5.27
CA LEU A 98 -3.07 0.70 -6.18
C LEU A 98 -2.64 0.69 -7.66
N ARG A 99 -1.70 1.56 -8.04
CA ARG A 99 -1.10 1.55 -9.38
C ARG A 99 -0.38 0.23 -9.67
N SER A 100 0.39 -0.28 -8.72
CA SER A 100 1.03 -1.59 -8.87
C SER A 100 0.01 -2.72 -8.99
N LEU A 101 -1.08 -2.68 -8.21
CA LEU A 101 -2.16 -3.66 -8.31
C LEU A 101 -2.84 -3.65 -9.69
N VAL A 102 -3.26 -2.49 -10.17
CA VAL A 102 -3.86 -2.34 -11.52
C VAL A 102 -2.91 -2.86 -12.59
N GLY A 103 -1.64 -2.46 -12.54
CA GLY A 103 -0.63 -2.90 -13.50
C GLY A 103 -0.38 -4.42 -13.48
N THR A 104 -0.48 -5.06 -12.31
CA THR A 104 -0.37 -6.53 -12.20
C THR A 104 -1.66 -7.22 -12.67
N LEU A 105 -2.84 -6.73 -12.29
CA LEU A 105 -4.13 -7.29 -12.72
C LEU A 105 -4.30 -7.24 -14.25
N ALA A 106 -3.82 -6.17 -14.90
CA ALA A 106 -3.84 -6.05 -16.35
C ALA A 106 -2.93 -7.07 -17.07
N LYS A 107 -1.89 -7.56 -16.38
CA LYS A 107 -0.90 -8.51 -16.93
C LYS A 107 -1.16 -9.97 -16.56
N ALA A 108 -2.02 -10.22 -15.57
CA ALA A 108 -2.38 -11.56 -15.11
C ALA A 108 -3.71 -11.97 -15.76
N PRO A 109 -3.69 -12.69 -16.89
CA PRO A 109 -4.92 -13.09 -17.56
C PRO A 109 -5.67 -14.12 -16.71
N PRO A 110 -6.91 -13.86 -16.31
CA PRO A 110 -7.75 -14.84 -15.61
C PRO A 110 -8.23 -15.94 -16.58
N ALA A 111 -8.77 -17.02 -16.01
CA ALA A 111 -9.52 -18.02 -16.78
C ALA A 111 -10.68 -17.35 -17.55
N VAL A 112 -11.00 -17.85 -18.76
CA VAL A 112 -12.00 -17.25 -19.69
C VAL A 112 -13.34 -16.97 -19.01
N GLU A 113 -13.80 -17.90 -18.18
CA GLU A 113 -15.04 -17.81 -17.40
C GLU A 113 -15.09 -16.59 -16.45
N GLN A 114 -13.93 -16.08 -16.05
CA GLN A 114 -13.78 -14.98 -15.09
C GLN A 114 -13.45 -13.64 -15.77
N HIS A 115 -13.34 -13.59 -17.10
CA HIS A 115 -12.92 -12.39 -17.84
C HIS A 115 -13.79 -11.17 -17.53
N ALA A 116 -15.12 -11.33 -17.54
CA ALA A 116 -16.04 -10.23 -17.27
C ALA A 116 -15.93 -9.71 -15.82
N ALA A 117 -15.83 -10.61 -14.85
CA ALA A 117 -15.66 -10.24 -13.44
C ALA A 117 -14.30 -9.54 -13.20
N TRP A 118 -13.25 -10.01 -13.86
CA TRP A 118 -11.92 -9.43 -13.79
C TRP A 118 -11.84 -8.06 -14.42
N ALA A 119 -12.44 -7.86 -15.60
CA ALA A 119 -12.54 -6.55 -16.22
C ALA A 119 -13.28 -5.56 -15.32
N GLY A 120 -14.36 -5.98 -14.67
CA GLY A 120 -15.07 -5.17 -13.69
C GLY A 120 -14.22 -4.82 -12.46
N LEU A 121 -13.39 -5.75 -11.98
CA LEU A 121 -12.45 -5.50 -10.89
C LEU A 121 -11.38 -4.47 -11.28
N VAL A 122 -10.77 -4.64 -12.46
CA VAL A 122 -9.75 -3.72 -13.00
C VAL A 122 -10.34 -2.31 -13.12
N ALA A 123 -11.51 -2.17 -13.75
CA ALA A 123 -12.17 -0.88 -13.93
C ALA A 123 -12.44 -0.16 -12.59
N ARG A 124 -12.93 -0.88 -11.57
CA ARG A 124 -13.15 -0.30 -10.22
C ARG A 124 -11.85 0.19 -9.57
N ARG A 125 -10.75 -0.55 -9.75
CA ARG A 125 -9.43 -0.17 -9.18
C ARG A 125 -8.78 0.97 -9.95
N GLU A 126 -9.00 1.08 -11.25
CA GLU A 126 -8.63 2.24 -12.06
C GLU A 126 -9.40 3.50 -11.63
N GLU A 127 -10.71 3.38 -11.39
CA GLU A 127 -11.53 4.50 -10.90
C GLU A 127 -11.08 4.97 -9.49
N GLU A 128 -10.75 4.04 -8.60
CA GLU A 128 -10.18 4.35 -7.30
C GLU A 128 -8.80 5.02 -7.42
N LEU A 129 -7.96 4.59 -8.38
CA LEU A 129 -6.67 5.20 -8.66
C LEU A 129 -6.82 6.64 -9.17
N ALA A 130 -7.77 6.89 -10.07
CA ALA A 130 -8.07 8.22 -10.57
C ALA A 130 -8.51 9.18 -9.44
N ARG A 131 -9.35 8.71 -8.52
CA ARG A 131 -9.78 9.49 -7.34
C ARG A 131 -8.61 9.81 -6.40
N LEU A 132 -7.71 8.85 -6.18
CA LEU A 132 -6.51 9.07 -5.38
C LEU A 132 -5.51 10.01 -6.05
N ASP A 133 -5.29 9.90 -7.37
CA ASP A 133 -4.41 10.80 -8.12
C ASP A 133 -4.92 12.25 -8.02
N ALA A 134 -6.23 12.50 -8.15
CA ALA A 134 -6.81 13.82 -7.96
C ALA A 134 -6.61 14.38 -6.52
N THR A 135 -6.76 13.52 -5.51
CA THR A 135 -6.57 13.91 -4.10
C THR A 135 -5.10 14.27 -3.81
N VAL A 136 -4.16 13.46 -4.32
CA VAL A 136 -2.72 13.70 -4.16
C VAL A 136 -2.31 14.98 -4.89
N GLU A 137 -2.81 15.22 -6.10
CA GLU A 137 -2.54 16.46 -6.84
C GLU A 137 -3.08 17.70 -6.11
N ALA A 138 -4.34 17.65 -5.64
CA ALA A 138 -4.94 18.73 -4.87
C ALA A 138 -4.13 19.04 -3.59
N SER A 139 -3.67 18.01 -2.88
CA SER A 139 -2.84 18.16 -1.68
C SER A 139 -1.47 18.77 -1.99
N ALA A 140 -0.86 18.42 -3.13
CA ALA A 140 0.41 18.97 -3.58
C ALA A 140 0.28 20.47 -3.94
N VAL A 141 -0.80 20.84 -4.63
CA VAL A 141 -1.12 22.24 -4.95
C VAL A 141 -1.37 23.04 -3.67
N ALA A 142 -2.16 22.52 -2.73
CA ALA A 142 -2.42 23.16 -1.44
C ALA A 142 -1.13 23.36 -0.63
N SER A 143 -0.27 22.35 -0.58
CA SER A 143 1.04 22.41 0.10
C SER A 143 1.95 23.45 -0.55
N LYS A 144 1.99 23.53 -1.88
CA LYS A 144 2.75 24.55 -2.61
C LYS A 144 2.24 25.95 -2.29
N ARG A 145 0.93 26.16 -2.27
CA ARG A 145 0.31 27.45 -1.89
C ARG A 145 0.64 27.82 -0.44
N ALA A 146 0.52 26.89 0.50
CA ALA A 146 0.86 27.12 1.90
C ALA A 146 2.33 27.53 2.09
N ARG A 147 3.26 26.91 1.35
CA ARG A 147 4.68 27.32 1.33
C ARG A 147 4.86 28.75 0.84
N TRP A 148 4.20 29.13 -0.26
CA TRP A 148 4.26 30.51 -0.76
C TRP A 148 3.68 31.52 0.23
N CYS A 149 2.52 31.24 0.83
CA CYS A 149 1.94 32.10 1.86
C CYS A 149 2.88 32.25 3.07
N SER A 150 3.53 31.16 3.49
CA SER A 150 4.49 31.18 4.60
C SER A 150 5.73 32.03 4.28
N LEU A 151 6.25 31.93 3.05
CA LEU A 151 7.38 32.74 2.59
C LEU A 151 7.02 34.23 2.51
N LEU A 152 5.82 34.56 2.00
CA LEU A 152 5.34 35.94 1.95
C LEU A 152 5.16 36.51 3.35
N PHE A 153 4.56 35.76 4.26
CA PHE A 153 4.42 36.17 5.66
C PHE A 153 5.77 36.43 6.32
N LEU A 154 6.75 35.54 6.11
CA LEU A 154 8.10 35.70 6.65
C LEU A 154 8.79 36.96 6.06
N ALA A 155 8.62 37.22 4.76
CA ALA A 155 9.16 38.41 4.12
C ALA A 155 8.52 39.69 4.66
N SER A 156 7.20 39.71 4.87
CA SER A 156 6.49 40.83 5.48
C SER A 156 6.92 41.06 6.93
N ALA A 157 7.06 40.00 7.73
CA ALA A 157 7.52 40.07 9.11
C ALA A 157 8.97 40.59 9.20
N ALA A 158 9.86 40.12 8.32
CA ALA A 158 11.24 40.60 8.24
C ALA A 158 11.31 42.07 7.80
N GLY A 159 10.48 42.46 6.82
CA GLY A 159 10.36 43.86 6.38
C GLY A 159 9.88 44.78 7.50
N LEU A 160 8.85 44.38 8.25
CA LEU A 160 8.36 45.13 9.41
C LEU A 160 9.43 45.26 10.50
N ALA A 161 10.14 44.17 10.81
CA ALA A 161 11.23 44.19 11.77
C ALA A 161 12.36 45.15 11.37
N LEU A 162 12.74 45.20 10.08
CA LEU A 162 13.71 46.14 9.55
C LEU A 162 13.25 47.60 9.66
N LEU A 163 11.98 47.88 9.39
CA LEU A 163 11.39 49.21 9.56
C LEU A 163 11.42 49.66 11.02
N LEU A 164 11.06 48.77 11.95
CA LEU A 164 11.10 49.06 13.40
C LEU A 164 12.54 49.32 13.88
N LEU A 165 13.51 48.54 13.38
CA LEU A 165 14.93 48.76 13.71
C LEU A 165 15.46 50.09 13.14
N ARG A 166 15.02 50.49 11.94
CA ARG A 166 15.36 51.82 11.39
C ARG A 166 14.69 52.96 12.16
N ALA A 167 13.41 52.83 12.48
CA ALA A 167 12.68 53.83 13.25
C ALA A 167 13.30 54.08 14.64
N ARG A 168 13.87 53.05 15.27
CA ARG A 168 14.61 53.20 16.54
C ARG A 168 15.99 53.86 16.40
N ARG A 169 16.56 53.89 15.20
CA ARG A 169 17.91 54.46 14.93
C ARG A 169 17.85 55.88 14.39
N SER A 170 16.71 56.33 13.88
CA SER A 170 16.49 57.73 13.52
C SER A 170 16.22 58.53 14.81
N PRO A 171 17.07 59.51 15.17
CA PRO A 171 16.78 60.39 16.31
C PRO A 171 15.48 61.17 16.03
N PRO A 172 14.63 61.42 17.04
CA PRO A 172 13.47 62.28 16.86
C PRO A 172 13.96 63.67 16.40
N ALA A 173 13.28 64.25 15.41
CA ALA A 173 13.60 65.57 14.91
C ALA A 173 13.54 66.58 16.08
N PRO A 174 14.56 67.45 16.26
CA PRO A 174 14.51 68.47 17.29
C PRO A 174 13.36 69.44 16.97
N VAL A 175 12.49 69.62 17.97
CA VAL A 175 11.44 70.66 18.01
C VAL A 175 12.09 72.00 18.31
#